data_AF-A0A1E3L8X3-F1
#
_entry.id   AF-A0A1E3L8X3-F1
#
_cell.length_a   1.000
_cell.length_b   1.000
_cell.length_c   1.000
_cell.angle_alpha   90.00
_cell.angle_beta   90.00
_cell.angle_gamma   90.00
#
_symmetry.space_group_name_H-M   'P 1'
#
loop_
_entity.id
_entity.type
_entity.pdbx_description
1 polymer ?
#
loop_
_entity_poly.entity_id
_entity_poly.type
_entity_poly.pdbx_seq_one_letter_code
_entity_poly.pdbx_strand_id
1 'polypeptide(L)'
;MMNKEDITRQLLHELEGEKESFILHLRVDLDWDHTHLVKVFKLMVKYIQQLEPTAPLERHIASGFWFFTNFVKDWSSHDNFRSRNAYPELYYQGMYELIFLLTDWYFSGECPFVEPEAFEQEWNRLTLLLKEETQ
;
A
#
# COMPACT_ATOMS: atom_id res chain seq x y z
N MET A 1 -16.80 12.69 -6.89
CA MET A 1 -16.33 12.04 -5.65
C MET A 1 -16.65 10.56 -5.78
N MET A 2 -15.69 9.64 -5.58
CA MET A 2 -16.00 8.20 -5.58
C MET A 2 -16.86 7.87 -4.35
N ASN A 3 -17.88 7.04 -4.52
CA ASN A 3 -18.71 6.58 -3.41
C ASN A 3 -18.01 5.43 -2.65
N LYS A 4 -18.53 5.05 -1.47
CA LYS A 4 -17.94 4.01 -0.60
C LYS A 4 -17.87 2.64 -1.27
N GLU A 5 -18.89 2.27 -2.04
CA GLU A 5 -18.95 0.99 -2.75
C GLU A 5 -17.86 0.92 -3.84
N ASP A 6 -17.64 2.02 -4.57
CA ASP A 6 -16.59 2.11 -5.59
C ASP A 6 -15.18 1.99 -4.99
N ILE A 7 -14.94 2.63 -3.84
CA ILE A 7 -13.66 2.53 -3.13
C ILE A 7 -13.43 1.10 -2.66
N THR A 8 -14.44 0.51 -2.01
CA THR A 8 -14.38 -0.86 -1.49
C THR A 8 -14.10 -1.86 -2.62
N ARG A 9 -14.82 -1.75 -3.74
CA ARG A 9 -14.64 -2.60 -4.92
C ARG A 9 -13.25 -2.47 -5.53
N GLN A 10 -12.74 -1.25 -5.69
CA GLN A 10 -11.39 -1.03 -6.23
C GLN A 10 -10.32 -1.54 -5.29
N LEU A 11 -10.47 -1.34 -3.99
CA LEU A 11 -9.53 -1.86 -3.01
C LEU A 11 -9.52 -3.39 -3.01
N LEU A 12 -10.68 -4.05 -3.05
CA LEU A 12 -10.75 -5.51 -3.13
C LEU A 12 -10.09 -6.04 -4.40
N HIS A 13 -10.33 -5.41 -5.54
CA HIS A 13 -9.66 -5.77 -6.78
C HIS A 13 -8.13 -5.80 -6.63
N GLU A 14 -7.55 -4.82 -5.93
CA GLU A 14 -6.11 -4.79 -5.64
C GLU A 14 -5.69 -5.88 -4.65
N LEU A 15 -6.42 -6.03 -3.55
CA LEU A 15 -6.09 -6.95 -2.45
C LEU A 15 -6.26 -8.44 -2.83
N GLU A 16 -7.19 -8.76 -3.72
CA GLU A 16 -7.49 -10.12 -4.18
C GLU A 16 -6.59 -10.58 -5.33
N GLY A 17 -5.72 -9.70 -5.85
CA GLY A 17 -4.79 -10.05 -6.93
C GLY A 17 -5.50 -10.23 -8.27
N GLU A 18 -6.57 -9.48 -8.50
CA GLU A 18 -7.34 -9.51 -9.75
C GLU A 18 -6.51 -9.04 -10.95
N LYS A 19 -7.05 -9.22 -12.16
CA LYS A 19 -6.37 -8.81 -13.40
C LYS A 19 -6.00 -7.33 -13.37
N GLU A 20 -4.76 -7.00 -13.71
CA GLU A 20 -4.19 -5.64 -13.66
C GLU A 20 -4.00 -5.06 -12.25
N SER A 21 -4.13 -5.86 -11.19
CA SER A 21 -3.81 -5.42 -9.82
C SER A 21 -2.30 -5.33 -9.59
N PHE A 22 -1.91 -4.49 -8.62
CA PHE A 22 -0.51 -4.36 -8.22
C PHE A 22 0.04 -5.70 -7.72
N ILE A 23 -0.71 -6.44 -6.88
CA ILE A 23 -0.29 -7.76 -6.38
C ILE A 23 -0.01 -8.71 -7.54
N LEU A 24 -0.86 -8.72 -8.57
CA LEU A 24 -0.69 -9.65 -9.68
C LEU A 24 0.58 -9.35 -10.48
N HIS A 25 0.82 -8.09 -10.84
CA HIS A 25 2.05 -7.68 -11.54
C HIS A 25 3.30 -7.91 -10.70
N LEU A 26 3.24 -7.57 -9.40
CA LEU A 26 4.34 -7.83 -8.47
C LEU A 26 4.67 -9.33 -8.41
N ARG A 27 3.65 -10.18 -8.38
CA ARG A 27 3.81 -11.64 -8.29
C ARG A 27 4.35 -12.26 -9.56
N VAL A 28 3.79 -11.90 -10.72
CA VAL A 28 4.02 -12.58 -11.99
C VAL A 28 5.25 -12.01 -12.70
N ASP A 29 5.39 -10.69 -12.71
CA ASP A 29 6.38 -10.00 -13.52
C ASP A 29 7.57 -9.47 -12.70
N LEU A 30 7.45 -9.50 -11.36
CA LEU A 30 8.35 -8.81 -10.43
C LEU A 30 8.38 -7.30 -10.69
N ASP A 31 7.28 -6.74 -11.16
CA ASP A 31 7.18 -5.32 -11.50
C ASP A 31 6.82 -4.49 -10.25
N TRP A 32 7.71 -3.58 -9.86
CA TRP A 32 7.45 -2.61 -8.80
C TRP A 32 6.95 -1.29 -9.40
N ASP A 33 5.67 -1.23 -9.78
CA ASP A 33 5.07 0.05 -10.18
C ASP A 33 4.78 0.91 -8.94
N HIS A 34 5.70 1.82 -8.65
CA HIS A 34 5.55 2.81 -7.58
C HIS A 34 4.24 3.61 -7.70
N THR A 35 3.88 4.03 -8.90
CA THR A 35 2.69 4.86 -9.13
C THR A 35 1.42 4.07 -8.84
N HIS A 36 1.38 2.80 -9.24
CA HIS A 36 0.28 1.90 -8.92
C HIS A 36 0.19 1.64 -7.41
N LEU A 37 1.31 1.31 -6.76
CA LEU A 37 1.36 1.10 -5.32
C LEU A 37 0.83 2.32 -4.53
N VAL A 38 1.19 3.53 -4.94
CA VAL A 38 0.65 4.77 -4.35
C VAL A 38 -0.87 4.90 -4.53
N LYS A 39 -1.42 4.46 -5.68
CA LYS A 39 -2.88 4.43 -5.88
C LYS A 39 -3.54 3.45 -4.91
N VAL A 40 -2.93 2.29 -4.65
CA VAL A 40 -3.42 1.32 -3.65
C VAL A 40 -3.45 1.95 -2.26
N PHE A 41 -2.39 2.66 -1.85
CA PHE A 41 -2.38 3.34 -0.54
C PHE A 41 -3.48 4.41 -0.44
N LYS A 42 -3.71 5.17 -1.51
CA LYS A 42 -4.81 6.15 -1.55
C LYS A 42 -6.18 5.48 -1.44
N LEU A 43 -6.36 4.28 -1.98
CA LEU A 43 -7.58 3.49 -1.79
C LEU A 43 -7.70 3.02 -0.33
N MET A 44 -6.62 2.51 0.27
CA MET A 44 -6.59 2.10 1.67
C MET A 44 -6.97 3.26 2.61
N VAL A 45 -6.33 4.42 2.48
CA VAL A 45 -6.63 5.62 3.28
C VAL A 45 -8.10 6.03 3.13
N LYS A 46 -8.59 6.15 1.89
CA LYS A 46 -10.00 6.52 1.63
C LYS A 46 -10.98 5.52 2.22
N TYR A 47 -10.66 4.23 2.16
CA TYR A 47 -11.48 3.17 2.73
C TYR A 47 -11.52 3.29 4.26
N ILE A 48 -10.35 3.41 4.91
CA ILE A 48 -10.25 3.54 6.38
C ILE A 48 -11.02 4.78 6.87
N GLN A 49 -10.89 5.92 6.20
CA GLN A 49 -11.59 7.17 6.53
C GLN A 49 -13.13 7.07 6.44
N GLN A 50 -13.67 6.02 5.81
CA GLN A 50 -15.11 5.76 5.68
C GLN A 50 -15.63 4.71 6.67
N LEU A 51 -14.75 4.20 7.54
CA LEU A 51 -15.13 3.29 8.60
C LEU A 51 -15.60 4.07 9.82
N GLU A 52 -16.65 3.58 10.44
CA GLU A 52 -17.03 4.02 11.78
C GLU A 52 -16.09 3.32 12.77
N PRO A 53 -15.49 4.03 13.76
CA PRO A 53 -14.49 3.45 14.66
C PRO A 53 -14.95 2.20 15.44
N THR A 54 -16.26 2.02 15.60
CA THR A 54 -16.86 0.90 16.33
C THR A 54 -17.48 -0.16 15.43
N ALA A 55 -17.40 0.00 14.10
CA ALA A 55 -17.92 -0.97 13.17
C ALA A 55 -17.09 -2.27 13.17
N PRO A 56 -17.72 -3.44 13.05
CA PRO A 56 -16.99 -4.68 12.86
C PRO A 56 -16.23 -4.65 11.53
N LEU A 57 -14.99 -5.16 11.54
CA LEU A 57 -14.18 -5.27 10.35
C LEU A 57 -14.69 -6.37 9.43
N GLU A 58 -14.86 -6.06 8.14
CA GLU A 58 -15.22 -7.02 7.13
C GLU A 58 -14.08 -8.01 6.90
N ARG A 59 -14.33 -9.30 7.19
CA ARG A 59 -13.30 -10.36 7.19
C ARG A 59 -12.45 -10.39 5.92
N HIS A 60 -13.08 -10.26 4.76
CA HIS A 60 -12.42 -10.38 3.47
C HIS A 60 -11.45 -9.20 3.25
N ILE A 61 -11.88 -7.98 3.55
CA ILE A 61 -11.00 -6.79 3.55
C ILE A 61 -9.87 -6.96 4.56
N ALA A 62 -10.18 -7.36 5.80
CA ALA A 62 -9.17 -7.54 6.85
C ALA A 62 -8.10 -8.57 6.45
N SER A 63 -8.53 -9.69 5.85
CA SER A 63 -7.62 -10.69 5.31
C SER A 63 -6.76 -10.10 4.18
N GLY A 64 -7.33 -9.25 3.33
CA GLY A 64 -6.62 -8.57 2.25
C GLY A 64 -5.53 -7.63 2.75
N PHE A 65 -5.83 -6.76 3.73
CA PHE A 65 -4.85 -5.88 4.36
C PHE A 65 -3.68 -6.66 4.99
N TRP A 66 -4.00 -7.71 5.75
CA TRP A 66 -3.00 -8.58 6.36
C TRP A 66 -2.15 -9.30 5.30
N PHE A 67 -2.78 -9.86 4.26
CA PHE A 67 -2.07 -10.53 3.17
C PHE A 67 -1.16 -9.56 2.42
N PHE A 68 -1.68 -8.40 2.01
CA PHE A 68 -0.94 -7.38 1.26
C PHE A 68 0.33 -6.94 1.99
N THR A 69 0.22 -6.67 3.30
CA THR A 69 1.35 -6.25 4.13
C THR A 69 2.49 -7.26 4.13
N ASN A 70 2.19 -8.53 4.35
CA ASN A 70 3.20 -9.57 4.41
C ASN A 70 3.72 -9.91 3.01
N PHE A 71 2.80 -10.09 2.04
CA PHE A 71 3.14 -10.47 0.68
C PHE A 71 4.08 -9.46 0.01
N VAL A 72 3.76 -8.17 0.05
CA VAL A 72 4.58 -7.15 -0.62
C VAL A 72 6.00 -7.13 -0.05
N LYS A 73 6.15 -7.18 1.27
CA LYS A 73 7.46 -7.19 1.93
C LYS A 73 8.23 -8.46 1.59
N ASP A 74 7.64 -9.62 1.81
CA ASP A 74 8.32 -10.90 1.62
C ASP A 74 8.73 -11.09 0.16
N TRP A 75 7.82 -10.79 -0.78
CA TRP A 75 8.05 -10.97 -2.21
C TRP A 75 9.07 -10.00 -2.79
N SER A 76 9.12 -8.75 -2.28
CA SER A 76 10.08 -7.77 -2.81
C SER A 76 11.45 -7.79 -2.14
N SER A 77 11.62 -8.56 -1.06
CA SER A 77 12.86 -8.60 -0.27
C SER A 77 13.95 -9.54 -0.81
N HIS A 78 13.62 -10.46 -1.71
CA HIS A 78 14.58 -11.46 -2.19
C HIS A 78 15.47 -10.94 -3.33
N ASP A 79 16.68 -11.51 -3.48
CA ASP A 79 17.69 -11.02 -4.42
C ASP A 79 17.23 -10.98 -5.89
N ASN A 80 16.45 -11.98 -6.33
CA ASN A 80 15.91 -11.99 -7.70
C ASN A 80 14.97 -10.80 -7.98
N PHE A 81 14.32 -10.25 -6.96
CA PHE A 81 13.46 -9.09 -7.07
C PHE A 81 14.31 -7.82 -7.06
N ARG A 82 15.18 -7.69 -6.06
CA ARG A 82 16.04 -6.52 -5.84
C ARG A 82 17.00 -6.26 -7.00
N SER A 83 17.48 -7.32 -7.66
CA SER A 83 18.33 -7.20 -8.86
C SER A 83 17.60 -6.60 -10.08
N ARG A 84 16.27 -6.72 -10.17
CA ARG A 84 15.45 -6.14 -11.24
C ARG A 84 14.91 -4.76 -10.88
N ASN A 85 14.66 -4.53 -9.60
CA ASN A 85 14.13 -3.28 -9.05
C ASN A 85 15.15 -2.67 -8.09
N ALA A 86 16.23 -2.14 -8.66
CA ALA A 86 17.39 -1.64 -7.92
C ALA A 86 17.12 -0.24 -7.34
N TYR A 87 16.18 -0.16 -6.39
CA TYR A 87 15.91 1.06 -5.62
C TYR A 87 16.66 1.04 -4.28
N PRO A 88 16.93 2.21 -3.66
CA PRO A 88 17.59 2.28 -2.38
C PRO A 88 16.84 1.51 -1.29
N GLU A 89 17.58 0.87 -0.38
CA GLU A 89 16.97 0.11 0.72
C GLU A 89 16.11 1.01 1.63
N LEU A 90 16.50 2.27 1.83
CA LEU A 90 15.70 3.26 2.57
C LEU A 90 14.35 3.55 1.91
N TYR A 91 14.27 3.50 0.58
CA TYR A 91 13.00 3.64 -0.12
C TYR A 91 12.08 2.46 0.19
N TYR A 92 12.60 1.23 0.06
CA TYR A 92 11.80 0.04 0.35
C TYR A 92 11.36 -0.03 1.80
N GLN A 93 12.25 0.28 2.75
CA GLN A 93 11.92 0.32 4.16
C GLN A 93 10.77 1.29 4.45
N GLY A 94 10.82 2.50 3.88
CA GLY A 94 9.73 3.45 4.04
C GLY A 94 8.42 3.02 3.36
N MET A 95 8.49 2.34 2.21
CA MET A 95 7.29 1.75 1.59
C MET A 95 6.67 0.66 2.48
N TYR A 96 7.48 -0.22 3.08
CA TYR A 96 6.98 -1.26 3.99
C TYR A 96 6.42 -0.68 5.28
N GLU A 97 7.07 0.34 5.83
CA GLU A 97 6.60 1.06 7.00
C GLU A 97 5.25 1.71 6.73
N LEU A 98 5.07 2.35 5.57
CA LEU A 98 3.80 2.95 5.20
C LEU A 98 2.68 1.91 5.06
N ILE A 99 2.96 0.74 4.45
CA ILE A 99 1.99 -0.36 4.39
C ILE A 99 1.60 -0.84 5.78
N PHE A 100 2.58 -0.98 6.66
CA PHE A 100 2.37 -1.36 8.05
C PHE A 100 1.50 -0.35 8.78
N LEU A 101 1.81 0.94 8.71
CA LEU A 101 1.07 2.02 9.37
C LEU A 101 -0.40 2.09 8.89
N LEU A 102 -0.64 1.93 7.59
CA LEU A 102 -2.01 1.91 7.06
C LEU A 102 -2.79 0.68 7.51
N THR A 103 -2.12 -0.46 7.61
CA THR A 103 -2.74 -1.71 8.08
C THR A 103 -3.01 -1.66 9.58
N ASP A 104 -2.08 -1.13 10.36
CA ASP A 104 -2.28 -0.88 11.79
C ASP A 104 -3.45 0.07 12.00
N TRP A 105 -3.50 1.21 11.29
CA TRP A 105 -4.63 2.14 11.35
C TRP A 105 -5.98 1.45 11.07
N TYR A 106 -6.03 0.60 10.04
CA TYR A 106 -7.25 -0.15 9.72
C TYR A 106 -7.71 -1.05 10.89
N PHE A 107 -6.79 -1.70 11.58
CA PHE A 107 -7.12 -2.63 12.68
C PHE A 107 -7.33 -1.93 14.03
N SER A 108 -6.54 -0.92 14.34
CA SER A 108 -6.58 -0.19 15.62
C SER A 108 -7.65 0.89 15.64
N GLY A 109 -8.01 1.43 14.48
CA GLY A 109 -8.85 2.61 14.35
C GLY A 109 -8.13 3.92 14.69
N GLU A 110 -6.84 3.87 15.03
CA GLU A 110 -6.04 5.04 15.41
C GLU A 110 -5.22 5.53 14.21
N CYS A 111 -5.50 6.77 13.77
CA CYS A 111 -4.75 7.37 12.67
C CYS A 111 -3.32 7.67 13.11
N PRO A 112 -2.28 7.12 12.46
CA PRO A 112 -0.89 7.35 12.83
C PRO A 112 -0.39 8.73 12.35
N PHE A 113 -1.15 9.39 11.48
CA PHE A 113 -0.83 10.70 10.93
C PHE A 113 -1.46 11.80 11.79
N VAL A 114 -0.61 12.68 12.32
CA VAL A 114 -1.04 13.81 13.17
C VAL A 114 -1.78 14.86 12.33
N GLU A 115 -1.24 15.16 11.14
CA GLU A 115 -1.78 16.15 10.22
C GLU A 115 -2.37 15.45 8.98
N PRO A 116 -3.45 15.97 8.38
CA PRO A 116 -4.02 15.43 7.14
C PRO A 116 -3.00 15.30 6.00
N GLU A 117 -2.03 16.21 5.95
CA GLU A 117 -0.99 16.24 4.92
C GLU A 117 0.18 15.30 5.22
N ALA A 118 0.30 14.74 6.44
CA ALA A 118 1.47 13.93 6.82
C ALA A 118 1.61 12.66 5.96
N PHE A 119 0.48 12.03 5.59
CA PHE A 119 0.48 10.94 4.61
C PHE A 119 1.00 11.42 3.24
N GLU A 120 0.58 12.63 2.81
CA GLU A 120 1.03 13.20 1.55
C GLU A 120 2.52 13.61 1.58
N GLN A 121 3.04 14.05 2.72
CA GLN A 121 4.45 14.37 2.90
C GLN A 121 5.32 13.12 2.85
N GLU A 122 4.86 12.02 3.46
CA GLU A 122 5.64 10.78 3.52
C GLU A 122 5.83 10.16 2.14
N TRP A 123 4.80 10.11 1.28
CA TRP A 123 5.01 9.61 -0.09
C TRP A 123 5.87 10.56 -0.93
N ASN A 124 5.78 11.89 -0.74
CA ASN A 124 6.63 12.84 -1.44
C ASN A 124 8.10 12.58 -1.10
N ARG A 125 8.40 12.33 0.18
CA ARG A 125 9.73 11.92 0.65
C ARG A 125 10.20 10.63 -0.02
N LEU A 126 9.35 9.61 -0.08
CA LEU A 126 9.69 8.32 -0.71
C LEU A 126 9.88 8.46 -2.23
N THR A 127 9.10 9.31 -2.89
CA THR A 127 9.25 9.62 -4.32
C THR A 127 10.55 10.35 -4.62
N LEU A 128 11.03 11.19 -3.71
CA LEU A 128 12.34 11.85 -3.83
C LEU A 128 13.47 10.82 -3.73
N LEU A 129 13.41 9.91 -2.76
CA LEU A 129 14.38 8.81 -2.63
C LEU A 129 14.44 7.93 -3.89
N LEU A 130 13.32 7.76 -4.60
CA LEU A 130 13.29 7.06 -5.88
C LEU A 130 14.06 7.79 -7.00
N LYS A 131 14.09 9.13 -6.96
CA LYS A 131 14.65 9.99 -8.01
C LYS A 131 16.11 10.37 -7.79
N GLU A 132 16.58 10.40 -6.54
CA GLU A 132 17.93 10.89 -6.17
C GLU A 132 19.09 10.02 -6.71
N GLU A 133 18.82 8.83 -7.26
CA GLU A 133 19.87 7.97 -7.88
C GLU A 133 19.58 7.56 -9.33
N THR A 134 18.58 8.16 -10.00
CA THR A 134 18.44 8.00 -11.48
C THR A 134 19.37 8.96 -12.27
N GLN A 135 20.36 9.56 -11.61
CA GLN A 135 21.35 10.50 -12.18
C GLN A 135 22.76 9.91 -12.19
#